data_AF-A0A954LJB5-F1
#
_entry.id   AF-A0A954LJB5-F1
#
_cell.length_a   1.000
_cell.length_b   1.000
_cell.length_c   1.000
_cell.angle_alpha   90.00
_cell.angle_beta   90.00
_cell.angle_gamma   90.00
#
_symmetry.space_group_name_H-M   'P 1'
#
loop_
_entity.id
_entity.type
_entity.pdbx_description
1 polymer ?
#
loop_
_entity_poly.entity_id
_entity_poly.type
_entity_poly.pdbx_seq_one_letter_code
_entity_poly.pdbx_strand_id
1 'polypeptide(L)'
;MMFSPRVLKTGLSALLGLLLTGGVLTPCWAQSEGVTVSPLENNRPLATVPLPDLIDEAIAITSRRHLSADKHTPWQISHGVLALRENYYILTKDGQKIKALDWIASNPTFDDKPWWLTTKHGGKGHPFTEPYHFEGHPNQFLALFTLARLPRDFQFKAGDKTITIDDIINNAKMEANDKEELTWTLWFLAFYIDTDSEWINQNGEAWSIERLIKKQMRDPVTKSACGGMHGLFAIAMARNAHLQARRALTGTWLEAHIHLQRHIETAKRMQNSDGSFSSNYFKGPGHSDDVSKRLSTTGHTLEMMMGALPQGQLTEDYVQKAARRIATDLIESRKEALEPGGMYHALNAIVVYRERMWPERAKPRIQEAAKPIRSNSQIR
;
A
#
# COMPACT_ATOMS: atom_id res chain seq x y z
N MET A 1 -4.70 64.17 44.17
CA MET A 1 -3.70 63.84 45.20
C MET A 1 -3.52 62.33 45.18
N MET A 2 -2.52 61.82 44.46
CA MET A 2 -1.20 61.46 45.00
C MET A 2 -1.26 60.34 46.05
N PHE A 3 -1.02 59.10 45.60
CA PHE A 3 0.02 58.15 46.04
C PHE A 3 -0.46 56.69 46.01
N SER A 4 0.12 55.95 45.05
CA SER A 4 0.48 54.52 45.16
C SER A 4 1.92 54.45 45.75
N PRO A 5 2.56 53.32 46.12
CA PRO A 5 2.12 51.90 46.13
C PRO A 5 2.52 51.10 47.40
N ARG A 6 2.05 49.85 47.53
CA ARG A 6 2.92 48.67 47.75
C ARG A 6 2.20 47.35 47.48
N VAL A 7 3.00 46.38 47.06
CA VAL A 7 2.72 45.16 46.29
C VAL A 7 2.75 43.92 47.21
N LEU A 8 1.92 42.90 46.90
CA LEU A 8 2.26 41.46 46.66
C LEU A 8 0.92 40.69 46.50
N LYS A 9 0.59 40.17 45.29
CA LYS A 9 0.75 38.76 44.82
C LYS A 9 0.10 37.74 45.78
N THR A 10 -0.82 36.84 45.42
CA THR A 10 -1.18 36.12 44.17
C THR A 10 -2.43 35.27 44.46
N GLY A 11 -3.21 34.90 43.44
CA GLY A 11 -4.13 33.75 43.53
C GLY A 11 -5.45 33.97 42.81
N LEU A 12 -5.50 33.66 41.50
CA LEU A 12 -6.74 33.65 40.73
C LEU A 12 -7.38 32.26 40.77
N SER A 13 -8.69 32.29 40.97
CA SER A 13 -9.61 31.17 41.12
C SER A 13 -9.75 30.28 39.88
N ALA A 14 -10.23 29.07 40.17
CA ALA A 14 -10.48 27.93 39.32
C ALA A 14 -11.49 28.14 38.17
N LEU A 15 -11.36 27.33 37.11
CA LEU A 15 -12.47 26.51 36.63
C LEU A 15 -11.93 25.23 35.95
N LEU A 16 -12.33 24.09 36.50
CA LEU A 16 -12.06 22.72 36.06
C LEU A 16 -12.97 22.38 34.86
N GLY A 17 -12.42 21.77 33.81
CA GLY A 17 -13.21 21.25 32.69
C GLY A 17 -12.39 20.35 31.76
N LEU A 18 -12.51 19.04 31.98
CA LEU A 18 -12.16 17.91 31.12
C LEU A 18 -10.81 17.94 30.35
N LEU A 19 -9.83 17.21 30.89
CA LEU A 19 -8.69 16.68 30.15
C LEU A 19 -9.19 15.65 29.13
N LEU A 20 -9.13 16.02 27.85
CA LEU A 20 -8.99 15.07 26.74
C LEU A 20 -7.63 14.39 26.89
N THR A 21 -7.63 13.14 27.35
CA THR A 21 -6.48 12.24 27.14
C THR A 21 -6.47 11.86 25.66
N GLY A 22 -5.93 12.75 24.84
CA GLY A 22 -5.49 12.43 23.49
C GLY A 22 -4.32 11.45 23.60
N GLY A 23 -4.59 10.16 23.39
CA GLY A 23 -3.55 9.20 23.10
C GLY A 23 -2.86 9.61 21.82
N VAL A 24 -1.69 10.23 21.94
CA VAL A 24 -0.77 10.43 20.82
C VAL A 24 -0.29 9.04 20.44
N LEU A 25 -0.90 8.46 19.39
CA LEU A 25 -0.34 7.33 18.68
C LEU A 25 1.07 7.73 18.24
N THR A 26 2.08 7.17 18.90
CA THR A 26 3.47 7.34 18.47
C THR A 26 3.64 6.45 17.24
N PRO A 27 4.00 7.01 16.07
CA PRO A 27 4.34 6.16 14.93
C PRO A 27 5.55 5.32 15.33
N CYS A 28 5.42 4.00 15.33
CA CYS A 28 6.56 3.11 15.48
C CYS A 28 7.30 3.07 14.14
N TRP A 29 8.37 3.84 14.04
CA TRP A 29 9.14 4.05 12.82
C TRP A 29 10.07 2.85 12.51
N ALA A 30 10.25 2.51 11.24
CA ALA A 30 11.20 1.47 10.82
C ALA A 30 12.65 1.98 10.94
N GLN A 31 13.55 1.19 11.56
CA GLN A 31 14.96 1.52 11.74
C GLN A 31 15.88 0.50 11.03
N SER A 32 17.08 0.92 10.61
CA SER A 32 18.08 0.03 9.99
C SER A 32 19.00 -0.60 11.05
N GLU A 33 19.26 -1.90 10.99
CA GLU A 33 20.35 -2.53 11.76
C GLU A 33 21.66 -2.59 10.95
N GLY A 34 22.80 -2.36 11.63
CA GLY A 34 24.18 -2.69 11.21
C GLY A 34 24.46 -2.66 9.70
N VAL A 35 24.78 -1.48 9.16
CA VAL A 35 25.05 -1.29 7.73
C VAL A 35 26.36 -1.97 7.34
N THR A 36 26.30 -3.02 6.52
CA THR A 36 27.38 -3.30 5.57
C THR A 36 27.41 -2.16 4.55
N VAL A 37 28.58 -1.53 4.47
CA VAL A 37 28.97 -0.40 3.61
C VAL A 37 28.25 -0.47 2.26
N SER A 38 27.53 0.60 1.92
CA SER A 38 26.90 0.74 0.59
C SER A 38 28.00 0.66 -0.49
N PRO A 39 27.80 -0.10 -1.59
CA PRO A 39 28.69 -0.04 -2.75
C PRO A 39 28.89 1.37 -3.32
N LEU A 40 27.98 2.31 -2.99
CA LEU A 40 28.05 3.72 -3.37
C LEU A 40 28.77 4.61 -2.34
N GLU A 41 29.42 4.06 -1.31
CA GLU A 41 30.17 4.83 -0.28
C GLU A 41 31.37 5.63 -0.82
N ASN A 42 31.71 5.51 -2.10
CA ASN A 42 32.78 6.28 -2.73
C ASN A 42 32.40 7.75 -2.99
N ASN A 43 31.79 8.48 -2.04
CA ASN A 43 31.49 9.93 -2.07
C ASN A 43 30.93 10.46 -3.41
N ARG A 44 30.36 9.59 -4.25
CA ARG A 44 29.94 9.92 -5.60
C ARG A 44 28.58 10.60 -5.49
N PRO A 45 28.38 11.78 -6.09
CA PRO A 45 27.06 12.42 -6.05
C PRO A 45 26.01 11.48 -6.65
N LEU A 46 24.94 11.17 -5.90
CA LEU A 46 23.87 10.24 -6.32
C LEU A 46 23.25 10.62 -7.66
N ALA A 47 23.22 11.92 -7.99
CA ALA A 47 22.78 12.45 -9.28
C ALA A 47 23.56 11.86 -10.48
N THR A 48 24.81 11.45 -10.28
CA THR A 48 25.66 10.87 -11.32
C THR A 48 25.55 9.34 -11.42
N VAL A 49 24.86 8.69 -10.47
CA VAL A 49 24.68 7.24 -10.46
C VAL A 49 23.62 6.85 -11.52
N PRO A 50 23.91 5.86 -12.39
CA PRO A 50 22.92 5.33 -13.32
C PRO A 50 21.64 4.91 -12.59
N LEU A 51 20.48 5.20 -13.18
CA LEU A 51 19.18 4.94 -12.54
C LEU A 51 18.98 3.48 -12.10
N PRO A 52 19.35 2.44 -12.89
CA PRO A 52 19.20 1.05 -12.47
C PRO A 52 19.95 0.75 -11.16
N ASP A 53 21.21 1.19 -11.08
CA ASP A 53 22.08 0.92 -9.94
C ASP A 53 21.64 1.70 -8.69
N LEU A 54 21.13 2.93 -8.88
CA LEU A 54 20.55 3.72 -7.80
C LEU A 54 19.30 3.03 -7.21
N ILE A 55 18.44 2.47 -8.07
CA ILE A 55 17.23 1.77 -7.63
C ILE A 55 17.58 0.46 -6.92
N ASP A 56 18.54 -0.31 -7.44
CA ASP A 56 18.98 -1.55 -6.79
C ASP A 56 19.54 -1.27 -5.39
N GLU A 57 20.32 -0.21 -5.22
CA GLU A 57 20.83 0.20 -3.91
C GLU A 57 19.71 0.64 -2.96
N ALA A 58 18.78 1.48 -3.43
CA ALA A 58 17.64 1.92 -2.63
C ALA A 58 16.79 0.74 -2.15
N ILE A 59 16.55 -0.24 -3.03
CA ILE A 59 15.83 -1.47 -2.67
C ILE A 59 16.64 -2.27 -1.65
N ALA A 60 17.95 -2.45 -1.84
CA ALA A 60 18.80 -3.22 -0.93
C ALA A 60 18.90 -2.59 0.47
N ILE A 61 19.05 -1.27 0.57
CA ILE A 61 19.06 -0.54 1.84
C ILE A 61 17.69 -0.66 2.53
N THR A 62 16.61 -0.37 1.81
CA THR A 62 15.27 -0.31 2.43
C THR A 62 14.80 -1.70 2.85
N SER A 63 15.15 -2.76 2.11
CA SER A 63 14.82 -4.15 2.47
C SER A 63 15.47 -4.63 3.77
N ARG A 64 16.48 -3.91 4.29
CA ARG A 64 17.15 -4.19 5.57
C ARG A 64 16.53 -3.45 6.76
N ARG A 65 15.50 -2.62 6.54
CA ARG A 65 14.72 -1.97 7.60
C ARG A 65 13.66 -2.93 8.12
N HIS A 66 14.10 -3.92 8.89
CA HIS A 66 13.19 -4.96 9.39
C HIS A 66 12.22 -4.40 10.43
N LEU A 67 10.94 -4.72 10.25
CA LEU A 67 9.95 -4.54 11.32
C LEU A 67 10.05 -5.70 12.31
N SER A 68 9.61 -5.45 13.55
CA SER A 68 9.60 -6.43 14.64
C SER A 68 8.18 -6.91 14.92
N ALA A 69 7.98 -8.23 15.00
CA ALA A 69 6.72 -8.91 15.24
C ALA A 69 6.03 -8.52 16.57
N ASP A 70 6.82 -8.11 17.57
CA ASP A 70 6.38 -7.72 18.91
C ASP A 70 6.21 -6.21 19.10
N LYS A 71 6.62 -5.39 18.11
CA LYS A 71 6.56 -3.92 18.20
C LYS A 71 5.64 -3.30 17.17
N HIS A 72 5.59 -3.88 15.97
CA HIS A 72 4.86 -3.31 14.85
C HIS A 72 3.52 -3.99 14.69
N THR A 73 2.54 -3.18 14.32
CA THR A 73 1.16 -3.65 14.18
C THR A 73 1.00 -4.53 12.94
N PRO A 74 -0.03 -5.39 12.90
CA PRO A 74 -0.46 -6.08 11.68
C PRO A 74 -0.61 -5.17 10.46
N TRP A 75 -1.15 -3.96 10.65
CA TRP A 75 -1.22 -2.95 9.61
C TRP A 75 0.17 -2.59 9.06
N GLN A 76 1.15 -2.28 9.91
CA GLN A 76 2.50 -1.91 9.49
C GLN A 76 3.22 -3.07 8.79
N ILE A 77 3.13 -4.27 9.35
CA ILE A 77 3.77 -5.46 8.79
C ILE A 77 3.17 -5.82 7.43
N SER A 78 1.85 -5.69 7.24
CA SER A 78 1.20 -5.99 5.96
C SER A 78 1.73 -5.18 4.78
N HIS A 79 2.13 -3.92 5.00
CA HIS A 79 2.69 -3.06 3.96
C HIS A 79 4.04 -3.55 3.44
N GLY A 80 4.84 -4.20 4.29
CA GLY A 80 6.11 -4.78 3.84
C GLY A 80 5.92 -5.93 2.85
N VAL A 81 4.82 -6.69 2.97
CA VAL A 81 4.48 -7.76 2.03
C VAL A 81 4.22 -7.20 0.63
N LEU A 82 3.58 -6.02 0.52
CA LEU A 82 3.30 -5.38 -0.76
C LEU A 82 4.58 -5.21 -1.60
N ALA A 83 5.62 -4.67 -0.99
CA ALA A 83 6.87 -4.34 -1.68
C ALA A 83 7.82 -5.55 -1.80
N LEU A 84 7.99 -6.30 -0.70
CA LEU A 84 9.05 -7.30 -0.55
C LEU A 84 8.55 -8.74 -0.76
N ARG A 85 7.23 -8.96 -0.73
CA ARG A 85 6.58 -10.23 -1.10
C ARG A 85 7.19 -11.41 -0.33
N GLU A 86 7.58 -12.49 -1.01
CA GLU A 86 8.24 -13.66 -0.42
C GLU A 86 9.63 -13.39 0.17
N ASN A 87 10.25 -12.27 -0.19
CA ASN A 87 11.55 -11.84 0.31
C ASN A 87 11.44 -10.92 1.53
N TYR A 88 10.23 -10.74 2.08
CA TYR A 88 10.02 -9.93 3.26
C TYR A 88 10.34 -10.71 4.54
N TYR A 89 11.29 -10.20 5.31
CA TYR A 89 11.65 -10.73 6.62
C TYR A 89 11.37 -9.71 7.71
N ILE A 90 10.83 -10.19 8.83
CA ILE A 90 10.65 -9.45 10.07
C ILE A 90 11.50 -10.08 11.17
N LEU A 91 11.68 -9.35 12.27
CA LEU A 91 12.37 -9.81 13.46
C LEU A 91 11.38 -10.34 14.49
N THR A 92 11.74 -11.46 15.12
CA THR A 92 11.12 -11.88 16.37
C THR A 92 11.63 -11.04 17.55
N LYS A 93 11.01 -11.19 18.72
CA LYS A 93 11.44 -10.53 19.96
C LYS A 93 12.90 -10.81 20.33
N ASP A 94 13.39 -12.01 20.01
CA ASP A 94 14.77 -12.47 20.21
C ASP A 94 15.71 -12.12 19.04
N GLY A 95 15.25 -11.33 18.06
CA GLY A 95 16.06 -10.83 16.95
C GLY A 95 16.26 -11.83 15.81
N GLN A 96 15.54 -12.95 15.79
CA GLN A 96 15.63 -13.90 14.68
C GLN A 96 14.86 -13.37 13.47
N LYS A 97 15.46 -13.54 12.28
CA LYS A 97 14.80 -13.21 11.01
C LYS A 97 13.87 -14.34 10.61
N ILE A 98 12.59 -14.03 10.46
CA ILE A 98 11.57 -14.95 9.97
C ILE A 98 10.88 -14.36 8.73
N LYS A 99 10.42 -15.24 7.83
CA LYS A 99 9.63 -14.80 6.67
C LYS A 99 8.29 -14.27 7.15
N ALA A 100 7.95 -13.06 6.72
CA ALA A 100 6.76 -12.38 7.18
C ALA A 100 5.47 -13.13 6.80
N LEU A 101 5.39 -13.65 5.56
CA LEU A 101 4.21 -14.39 5.10
C LEU A 101 3.98 -15.69 5.88
N ASP A 102 5.04 -16.43 6.21
CA ASP A 102 4.94 -17.66 6.99
C ASP A 102 4.45 -17.35 8.42
N TRP A 103 4.94 -16.26 9.01
CA TRP A 103 4.51 -15.78 10.32
C TRP A 103 3.07 -15.26 10.31
N ILE A 104 2.67 -14.48 9.30
CA ILE A 104 1.28 -14.02 9.13
C ILE A 104 0.31 -15.20 9.00
N ALA A 105 0.74 -16.29 8.36
CA ALA A 105 -0.05 -17.51 8.19
C ALA A 105 -0.16 -18.37 9.46
N SER A 106 0.72 -18.20 10.44
CA SER A 106 0.82 -19.07 11.63
C SER A 106 -0.06 -18.66 12.81
N ASN A 107 -1.13 -17.87 12.59
CA ASN A 107 -2.01 -17.29 13.62
C ASN A 107 -1.27 -16.41 14.65
N PRO A 108 -0.53 -15.37 14.20
CA PRO A 108 0.05 -14.42 15.13
C PRO A 108 -1.04 -13.58 15.79
N THR A 109 -0.75 -13.10 16.99
CA THR A 109 -1.62 -12.18 17.74
C THR A 109 -0.95 -10.83 17.91
N PHE A 110 -1.78 -9.79 17.99
CA PHE A 110 -1.39 -8.43 18.37
C PHE A 110 -2.47 -7.90 19.32
N ASP A 111 -2.07 -7.38 20.48
CA ASP A 111 -2.99 -7.03 21.59
C ASP A 111 -3.99 -8.15 21.90
N ASP A 112 -3.49 -9.39 22.03
CA ASP A 112 -4.26 -10.60 22.29
C ASP A 112 -5.37 -10.94 21.26
N LYS A 113 -5.35 -10.28 20.10
CA LYS A 113 -6.29 -10.51 19.00
C LYS A 113 -5.60 -11.21 17.83
N PRO A 114 -6.22 -12.20 17.19
CA PRO A 114 -5.63 -12.89 16.05
C PRO A 114 -5.65 -12.01 14.81
N TRP A 115 -4.70 -12.22 13.90
CA TRP A 115 -4.69 -11.55 12.60
C TRP A 115 -5.89 -11.94 11.72
N TRP A 116 -6.28 -13.21 11.77
CA TRP A 116 -7.32 -13.79 10.92
C TRP A 116 -8.52 -14.25 11.73
N LEU A 117 -9.71 -14.00 11.21
CA LEU A 117 -10.99 -14.36 11.81
C LEU A 117 -11.76 -15.30 10.89
N THR A 118 -12.49 -16.25 11.48
CA THR A 118 -13.50 -17.02 10.76
C THR A 118 -14.83 -16.29 10.75
N THR A 119 -15.59 -16.40 9.66
CA THR A 119 -16.93 -15.83 9.52
C THR A 119 -17.93 -16.91 9.12
N LYS A 120 -19.22 -16.56 9.05
CA LYS A 120 -20.25 -17.46 8.50
C LYS A 120 -20.07 -17.78 7.01
N HIS A 121 -19.24 -17.01 6.30
CA HIS A 121 -19.04 -17.10 4.84
C HIS A 121 -17.61 -17.49 4.44
N GLY A 122 -16.75 -17.82 5.41
CA GLY A 122 -15.35 -18.15 5.19
C GLY A 122 -14.43 -17.51 6.25
N GLY A 123 -13.60 -16.56 5.84
CA GLY A 123 -12.71 -15.85 6.76
C GLY A 123 -12.38 -14.42 6.32
N LYS A 124 -11.74 -13.65 7.19
CA LYS A 124 -11.30 -12.28 6.89
C LYS A 124 -10.13 -11.84 7.76
N GLY A 125 -9.49 -10.74 7.35
CA GLY A 125 -8.58 -10.01 8.22
C GLY A 125 -9.33 -9.44 9.43
N HIS A 126 -8.65 -9.36 10.56
CA HIS A 126 -9.23 -8.75 11.76
C HIS A 126 -9.43 -7.24 11.51
N PRO A 127 -10.65 -6.68 11.69
CA PRO A 127 -10.85 -5.24 11.54
C PRO A 127 -10.22 -4.48 12.70
N PHE A 128 -9.72 -3.26 12.46
CA PHE A 128 -9.17 -2.47 13.55
C PHE A 128 -10.25 -2.05 14.57
N THR A 129 -9.87 -2.01 15.85
CA THR A 129 -10.60 -1.26 16.88
C THR A 129 -9.87 0.02 17.27
N GLU A 130 -8.55 0.02 17.08
CA GLU A 130 -7.67 1.17 17.24
C GLU A 130 -6.99 1.46 15.88
N PRO A 131 -6.99 2.71 15.39
CA PRO A 131 -6.46 3.03 14.08
C PRO A 131 -5.06 2.46 13.86
N TYR A 132 -4.86 1.83 12.70
CA TYR A 132 -3.59 1.23 12.30
C TYR A 132 -3.12 0.02 13.14
N HIS A 133 -3.95 -0.56 14.02
CA HIS A 133 -3.59 -1.85 14.63
C HIS A 133 -3.81 -3.00 13.65
N PHE A 134 -5.00 -3.09 13.06
CA PHE A 134 -5.31 -4.08 12.04
C PHE A 134 -5.85 -3.44 10.75
N GLU A 135 -6.57 -4.19 9.90
CA GLU A 135 -7.06 -3.64 8.63
C GLU A 135 -8.07 -2.52 8.89
N GLY A 136 -7.76 -1.36 8.31
CA GLY A 136 -8.57 -0.13 8.30
C GLY A 136 -9.89 -0.28 7.56
N HIS A 137 -9.91 -1.17 6.57
CA HIS A 137 -10.98 -1.33 5.61
C HIS A 137 -11.13 -2.81 5.25
N PRO A 138 -12.34 -3.25 4.87
CA PRO A 138 -12.55 -4.64 4.47
C PRO A 138 -11.59 -5.07 3.36
N ASN A 139 -10.90 -6.20 3.58
CA ASN A 139 -10.00 -6.84 2.61
C ASN A 139 -8.68 -6.11 2.34
N GLN A 140 -8.30 -5.12 3.17
CA GLN A 140 -7.07 -4.35 2.99
C GLN A 140 -5.82 -5.25 2.98
N PHE A 141 -5.73 -6.23 3.90
CA PHE A 141 -4.55 -7.10 3.93
C PHE A 141 -4.37 -7.89 2.65
N LEU A 142 -5.44 -8.53 2.14
CA LEU A 142 -5.34 -9.36 0.94
C LEU A 142 -5.10 -8.54 -0.32
N ALA A 143 -5.62 -7.32 -0.38
CA ALA A 143 -5.30 -6.37 -1.44
C ALA A 143 -3.78 -6.08 -1.47
N LEU A 144 -3.16 -5.78 -0.32
CA LEU A 144 -1.71 -5.58 -0.20
C LEU A 144 -0.90 -6.83 -0.59
N PHE A 145 -1.47 -8.02 -0.40
CA PHE A 145 -0.77 -9.29 -0.70
C PHE A 145 -0.90 -9.75 -2.15
N THR A 146 -1.73 -9.10 -2.97
CA THR A 146 -1.94 -9.49 -4.39
C THR A 146 -0.64 -9.57 -5.19
N LEU A 147 0.33 -8.70 -4.92
CA LEU A 147 1.63 -8.72 -5.60
C LEU A 147 2.54 -9.88 -5.18
N ALA A 148 2.30 -10.50 -4.02
CA ALA A 148 2.93 -11.76 -3.61
C ALA A 148 2.34 -12.97 -4.36
N ARG A 149 1.15 -12.83 -4.98
CA ARG A 149 0.51 -13.85 -5.83
C ARG A 149 0.32 -15.20 -5.14
N LEU A 150 -0.06 -15.16 -3.87
CA LEU A 150 -0.41 -16.36 -3.10
C LEU A 150 -1.49 -17.18 -3.84
N PRO A 151 -1.41 -18.51 -3.86
CA PRO A 151 -2.42 -19.33 -4.50
C PRO A 151 -3.74 -19.33 -3.72
N ARG A 152 -4.87 -19.61 -4.40
CA ARG A 152 -6.22 -19.54 -3.81
C ARG A 152 -6.43 -20.50 -2.62
N ASP A 153 -5.67 -21.59 -2.59
CA ASP A 153 -5.65 -22.57 -1.50
C ASP A 153 -4.61 -22.27 -0.41
N PHE A 154 -3.89 -21.13 -0.50
CA PHE A 154 -2.96 -20.70 0.55
C PHE A 154 -3.70 -20.55 1.88
N GLN A 155 -3.13 -21.13 2.93
CA GLN A 155 -3.79 -21.29 4.23
C GLN A 155 -3.31 -20.26 5.25
N PHE A 156 -4.26 -19.70 6.00
CA PHE A 156 -4.02 -18.92 7.20
C PHE A 156 -4.67 -19.62 8.40
N LYS A 157 -3.95 -19.71 9.50
CA LYS A 157 -4.51 -20.13 10.78
C LYS A 157 -5.32 -18.96 11.38
N ALA A 158 -6.53 -19.26 11.83
CA ALA A 158 -7.50 -18.33 12.42
C ALA A 158 -8.06 -18.96 13.71
N GLY A 159 -7.32 -18.80 14.81
CA GLY A 159 -7.52 -19.60 16.03
C GLY A 159 -7.33 -21.09 15.74
N ASP A 160 -8.26 -21.93 16.18
CA ASP A 160 -8.22 -23.39 15.98
C ASP A 160 -8.60 -23.82 14.55
N LYS A 161 -9.07 -22.88 13.72
CA LYS A 161 -9.49 -23.13 12.34
C LYS A 161 -8.42 -22.72 11.35
N THR A 162 -8.53 -23.27 10.15
CA THR A 162 -7.72 -22.85 9.00
C THR A 162 -8.67 -22.29 7.96
N ILE A 163 -8.34 -21.12 7.42
CA ILE A 163 -9.05 -20.49 6.30
C ILE A 163 -8.10 -20.39 5.11
N THR A 164 -8.65 -20.37 3.91
CA THR A 164 -7.93 -20.22 2.65
C THR A 164 -8.18 -18.84 2.04
N ILE A 165 -7.41 -18.48 1.00
CA ILE A 165 -7.75 -17.29 0.19
C ILE A 165 -9.14 -17.45 -0.44
N ASP A 166 -9.55 -18.65 -0.84
CA ASP A 166 -10.92 -18.91 -1.32
C ASP A 166 -12.01 -18.61 -0.28
N ASP A 167 -11.77 -18.94 0.99
CA ASP A 167 -12.68 -18.57 2.08
C ASP A 167 -12.79 -17.05 2.24
N ILE A 168 -11.68 -16.33 2.04
CA ILE A 168 -11.65 -14.87 2.12
C ILE A 168 -12.32 -14.23 0.89
N ILE A 169 -12.15 -14.80 -0.31
CA ILE A 169 -12.87 -14.37 -1.53
C ILE A 169 -14.38 -14.52 -1.32
N ASN A 170 -14.82 -15.67 -0.80
CA ASN A 170 -16.23 -15.90 -0.52
C ASN A 170 -16.77 -14.91 0.51
N ASN A 171 -16.06 -14.68 1.62
CA ASN A 171 -16.45 -13.67 2.58
C ASN A 171 -16.54 -12.27 1.98
N ALA A 172 -15.54 -11.84 1.20
CA ALA A 172 -15.50 -10.53 0.54
C ALA A 172 -16.70 -10.32 -0.39
N LYS A 173 -17.08 -11.35 -1.16
CA LYS A 173 -18.28 -11.32 -2.01
C LYS A 173 -19.56 -11.16 -1.17
N MET A 174 -19.67 -11.92 -0.08
CA MET A 174 -20.87 -11.90 0.75
C MET A 174 -21.02 -10.63 1.60
N GLU A 175 -19.92 -10.02 2.04
CA GLU A 175 -19.91 -8.77 2.82
C GLU A 175 -19.90 -7.49 1.95
N ALA A 176 -19.72 -7.59 0.63
CA ALA A 176 -19.75 -6.45 -0.29
C ALA A 176 -20.99 -5.57 -0.08
N ASN A 177 -20.80 -4.27 0.12
CA ASN A 177 -21.88 -3.34 0.44
C ASN A 177 -21.52 -1.88 0.06
N ASP A 178 -22.50 -0.98 0.07
CA ASP A 178 -22.33 0.43 -0.34
C ASP A 178 -21.96 1.38 0.82
N LYS A 179 -21.71 0.86 2.02
CA LYS A 179 -21.47 1.64 3.25
C LYS A 179 -19.98 1.73 3.63
N GLU A 180 -19.15 0.91 3.01
CA GLU A 180 -17.72 0.78 3.29
C GLU A 180 -16.89 1.24 2.07
N GLU A 181 -15.60 1.51 2.29
CA GLU A 181 -14.68 1.78 1.19
C GLU A 181 -14.47 0.52 0.33
N LEU A 182 -14.79 0.62 -0.97
CA LEU A 182 -14.71 -0.52 -1.91
C LEU A 182 -13.34 -0.71 -2.55
N THR A 183 -12.40 0.25 -2.39
CA THR A 183 -11.05 0.24 -2.97
C THR A 183 -10.34 -1.10 -2.80
N TRP A 184 -10.27 -1.57 -1.55
CA TRP A 184 -9.52 -2.76 -1.17
C TRP A 184 -10.22 -4.04 -1.64
N THR A 185 -11.55 -4.05 -1.60
CA THR A 185 -12.36 -5.15 -2.14
C THR A 185 -12.20 -5.27 -3.66
N LEU A 186 -12.23 -4.15 -4.38
CA LEU A 186 -11.98 -4.12 -5.83
C LEU A 186 -10.57 -4.62 -6.15
N TRP A 187 -9.55 -4.10 -5.47
CA TRP A 187 -8.16 -4.51 -5.69
C TRP A 187 -8.00 -6.03 -5.45
N PHE A 188 -8.46 -6.52 -4.31
CA PHE A 188 -8.37 -7.94 -3.96
C PHE A 188 -9.11 -8.82 -4.97
N LEU A 189 -10.41 -8.57 -5.21
CA LEU A 189 -11.22 -9.44 -6.06
C LEU A 189 -10.76 -9.40 -7.52
N ALA A 190 -10.41 -8.22 -8.04
CA ALA A 190 -9.93 -8.10 -9.42
C ALA A 190 -8.66 -8.90 -9.73
N PHE A 191 -7.89 -9.27 -8.70
CA PHE A 191 -6.76 -10.17 -8.84
C PHE A 191 -7.17 -11.66 -8.87
N TYR A 192 -8.15 -12.06 -8.07
CA TYR A 192 -8.45 -13.48 -7.81
C TYR A 192 -9.66 -14.05 -8.57
N ILE A 193 -10.59 -13.22 -9.07
CA ILE A 193 -11.77 -13.68 -9.79
C ILE A 193 -11.86 -13.07 -11.18
N ASP A 194 -12.66 -13.69 -12.05
CA ASP A 194 -12.83 -13.21 -13.42
C ASP A 194 -13.48 -11.82 -13.46
N THR A 195 -13.05 -10.97 -14.40
CA THR A 195 -13.52 -9.59 -14.49
C THR A 195 -15.01 -9.45 -14.86
N ASP A 196 -15.63 -10.50 -15.38
CA ASP A 196 -17.07 -10.61 -15.65
C ASP A 196 -17.83 -11.37 -14.54
N SER A 197 -17.18 -11.61 -13.40
CA SER A 197 -17.83 -12.24 -12.25
C SER A 197 -18.97 -11.39 -11.73
N GLU A 198 -20.12 -12.04 -11.57
CA GLU A 198 -21.31 -11.52 -10.90
C GLU A 198 -21.64 -12.39 -9.68
N TRP A 199 -22.24 -11.80 -8.65
CA TRP A 199 -22.69 -12.52 -7.46
C TRP A 199 -23.82 -11.78 -6.74
N ILE A 200 -24.52 -12.51 -5.87
CA ILE A 200 -25.49 -11.94 -4.94
C ILE A 200 -24.85 -11.93 -3.55
N ASN A 201 -24.83 -10.79 -2.88
CA ASN A 201 -24.28 -10.70 -1.53
C ASN A 201 -25.26 -11.25 -0.48
N GLN A 202 -24.89 -11.21 0.79
CA GLN A 202 -25.74 -11.72 1.88
C GLN A 202 -27.07 -10.96 2.08
N ASN A 203 -27.20 -9.77 1.50
CA ASN A 203 -28.41 -8.94 1.58
C ASN A 203 -29.33 -9.13 0.34
N GLY A 204 -28.99 -10.04 -0.58
CA GLY A 204 -29.75 -10.22 -1.82
C GLY A 204 -29.42 -9.18 -2.91
N GLU A 205 -28.36 -8.40 -2.75
CA GLU A 205 -27.97 -7.36 -3.71
C GLU A 205 -27.06 -7.94 -4.80
N ALA A 206 -27.30 -7.57 -6.06
CA ALA A 206 -26.46 -7.98 -7.18
C ALA A 206 -25.18 -7.15 -7.26
N TRP A 207 -24.03 -7.84 -7.34
CA TRP A 207 -22.71 -7.26 -7.42
C TRP A 207 -21.91 -7.84 -8.58
N SER A 208 -20.96 -7.05 -9.08
CA SER A 208 -20.02 -7.46 -10.11
C SER A 208 -18.72 -6.65 -9.98
N ILE A 209 -17.64 -7.12 -10.60
CA ILE A 209 -16.40 -6.34 -10.70
C ILE A 209 -16.67 -5.01 -11.40
N GLU A 210 -17.50 -4.99 -12.45
CA GLU A 210 -17.88 -3.76 -13.15
C GLU A 210 -18.63 -2.77 -12.22
N ARG A 211 -19.54 -3.25 -11.37
CA ARG A 211 -20.20 -2.41 -10.35
C ARG A 211 -19.19 -1.83 -9.36
N LEU A 212 -18.22 -2.62 -8.91
CA LEU A 212 -17.16 -2.14 -8.01
C LEU A 212 -16.34 -1.00 -8.66
N ILE A 213 -15.94 -1.16 -9.92
CA ILE A 213 -15.21 -0.13 -10.68
C ILE A 213 -16.05 1.14 -10.83
N LYS A 214 -17.32 0.99 -11.22
CA LYS A 214 -18.24 2.12 -11.41
C LYS A 214 -18.44 2.91 -10.11
N LYS A 215 -18.47 2.23 -8.97
CA LYS A 215 -18.54 2.87 -7.65
C LYS A 215 -17.23 3.56 -7.30
N GLN A 216 -16.10 2.87 -7.46
CA GLN A 216 -14.79 3.44 -7.18
C GLN A 216 -14.53 4.75 -7.96
N MET A 217 -14.94 4.82 -9.23
CA MET A 217 -14.78 6.02 -10.05
C MET A 217 -15.65 7.21 -9.60
N ARG A 218 -16.70 6.98 -8.80
CA ARG A 218 -17.55 8.04 -8.25
C ARG A 218 -16.98 8.64 -6.98
N ASP A 219 -16.06 7.93 -6.31
CA ASP A 219 -15.41 8.43 -5.11
C ASP A 219 -14.50 9.62 -5.46
N PRO A 220 -14.66 10.78 -4.79
CA PRO A 220 -13.84 11.93 -5.08
C PRO A 220 -12.40 11.68 -4.64
N VAL A 221 -11.50 11.47 -5.62
CA VAL A 221 -10.06 11.22 -5.41
C VAL A 221 -9.41 12.24 -4.46
N THR A 222 -9.84 13.50 -4.49
CA THR A 222 -9.31 14.58 -3.62
C THR A 222 -9.76 14.51 -2.16
N LYS A 223 -10.77 13.71 -1.83
CA LYS A 223 -11.30 13.54 -0.46
C LYS A 223 -10.89 12.20 0.18
N SER A 224 -10.35 11.28 -0.61
CA SER A 224 -9.91 9.97 -0.14
C SER A 224 -8.55 10.01 0.56
N ALA A 225 -8.30 9.01 1.41
CA ALA A 225 -6.97 8.76 1.99
C ALA A 225 -5.91 8.58 0.89
N CYS A 226 -4.66 8.94 1.21
CA CYS A 226 -3.53 8.93 0.27
C CYS A 226 -3.82 9.58 -1.10
N GLY A 227 -4.71 10.59 -1.12
CA GLY A 227 -5.08 11.31 -2.34
C GLY A 227 -5.79 10.45 -3.38
N GLY A 228 -6.48 9.38 -2.95
CA GLY A 228 -7.22 8.48 -3.82
C GLY A 228 -6.35 7.57 -4.70
N MET A 229 -5.04 7.53 -4.45
CA MET A 229 -4.11 6.72 -5.23
C MET A 229 -4.41 5.22 -5.14
N HIS A 230 -4.85 4.71 -3.99
CA HIS A 230 -5.27 3.31 -3.87
C HIS A 230 -6.48 2.99 -4.74
N GLY A 231 -7.48 3.88 -4.80
CA GLY A 231 -8.65 3.72 -5.67
C GLY A 231 -8.27 3.68 -7.15
N LEU A 232 -7.40 4.60 -7.58
CA LEU A 232 -6.85 4.60 -8.94
C LEU A 232 -6.01 3.35 -9.22
N PHE A 233 -5.20 2.89 -8.27
CA PHE A 233 -4.43 1.65 -8.39
C PHE A 233 -5.36 0.44 -8.54
N ALA A 234 -6.43 0.33 -7.73
CA ALA A 234 -7.42 -0.73 -7.82
C ALA A 234 -8.11 -0.77 -9.19
N ILE A 235 -8.50 0.39 -9.73
CA ILE A 235 -9.06 0.51 -11.09
C ILE A 235 -8.02 0.06 -12.13
N ALA A 236 -6.76 0.45 -11.99
CA ALA A 236 -5.69 0.05 -12.90
C ALA A 236 -5.48 -1.47 -12.89
N MET A 237 -5.45 -2.09 -11.72
CA MET A 237 -5.31 -3.55 -11.57
C MET A 237 -6.48 -4.28 -12.22
N ALA A 238 -7.72 -3.84 -11.98
CA ALA A 238 -8.90 -4.45 -12.59
C ALA A 238 -8.89 -4.31 -14.13
N ARG A 239 -8.58 -3.11 -14.63
CA ARG A 239 -8.47 -2.87 -16.08
C ARG A 239 -7.39 -3.73 -16.71
N ASN A 240 -6.26 -3.94 -16.03
CA ASN A 240 -5.19 -4.80 -16.52
C ASN A 240 -5.61 -6.26 -16.55
N ALA A 241 -6.31 -6.76 -15.53
CA ALA A 241 -6.87 -8.12 -15.54
C ALA A 241 -7.84 -8.31 -16.73
N HIS A 242 -8.67 -7.31 -17.01
CA HIS A 242 -9.61 -7.33 -18.15
C HIS A 242 -8.90 -7.41 -19.51
N LEU A 243 -7.84 -6.59 -19.68
CA LEU A 243 -7.01 -6.62 -20.89
C LEU A 243 -6.23 -7.95 -21.02
N GLN A 244 -5.72 -8.49 -19.91
CA GLN A 244 -5.03 -9.79 -19.91
C GLN A 244 -5.96 -10.94 -20.31
N ALA A 245 -7.24 -10.84 -19.96
CA ALA A 245 -8.30 -11.74 -20.42
C ALA A 245 -8.70 -11.50 -21.90
N ARG A 246 -7.97 -10.65 -22.64
CA ARG A 246 -8.22 -10.28 -24.05
C ARG A 246 -9.61 -9.70 -24.30
N ARG A 247 -10.20 -9.06 -23.29
CA ARG A 247 -11.49 -8.37 -23.42
C ARG A 247 -11.28 -6.92 -23.86
N ALA A 248 -12.18 -6.45 -24.72
CA ALA A 248 -12.13 -5.09 -25.26
C ALA A 248 -12.59 -4.09 -24.19
N LEU A 249 -11.93 -2.93 -24.12
CA LEU A 249 -12.35 -1.85 -23.25
C LEU A 249 -13.57 -1.16 -23.85
N THR A 250 -14.76 -1.54 -23.39
CA THR A 250 -16.05 -0.93 -23.71
C THR A 250 -16.81 -0.60 -22.43
N GLY A 251 -17.85 0.25 -22.52
CA GLY A 251 -18.67 0.62 -21.37
C GLY A 251 -17.84 1.15 -20.18
N THR A 252 -18.11 0.65 -18.97
CA THR A 252 -17.40 1.05 -17.75
C THR A 252 -15.90 0.76 -17.79
N TRP A 253 -15.44 -0.23 -18.56
CA TRP A 253 -14.01 -0.51 -18.72
C TRP A 253 -13.28 0.59 -19.52
N LEU A 254 -13.94 1.15 -20.53
CA LEU A 254 -13.42 2.30 -21.27
C LEU A 254 -13.44 3.57 -20.40
N GLU A 255 -14.53 3.79 -19.66
CA GLU A 255 -14.63 4.89 -18.69
C GLU A 255 -13.50 4.84 -17.66
N ALA A 256 -13.23 3.66 -17.11
CA ALA A 256 -12.11 3.41 -16.18
C ALA A 256 -10.76 3.72 -16.80
N HIS A 257 -10.53 3.29 -18.04
CA HIS A 257 -9.29 3.62 -18.74
C HIS A 257 -9.12 5.14 -18.91
N ILE A 258 -10.15 5.84 -19.38
CA ILE A 258 -10.13 7.30 -19.55
C ILE A 258 -9.94 8.00 -18.19
N HIS A 259 -10.59 7.51 -17.14
CA HIS A 259 -10.45 8.03 -15.78
C HIS A 259 -9.00 7.96 -15.32
N LEU A 260 -8.31 6.84 -15.53
CA LEU A 260 -6.88 6.70 -15.22
C LEU A 260 -6.02 7.68 -16.03
N GLN A 261 -6.24 7.79 -17.34
CA GLN A 261 -5.45 8.68 -18.20
C GLN A 261 -5.53 10.14 -17.75
N ARG A 262 -6.73 10.61 -17.36
CA ARG A 262 -6.92 11.97 -16.83
C ARG A 262 -6.08 12.24 -15.57
N HIS A 263 -6.05 11.27 -14.65
CA HIS A 263 -5.30 11.40 -13.40
C HIS A 263 -3.78 11.28 -13.62
N ILE A 264 -3.33 10.41 -14.54
CA ILE A 264 -1.92 10.35 -14.95
C ILE A 264 -1.47 11.72 -15.48
N GLU A 265 -2.22 12.30 -16.41
CA GLU A 265 -1.88 13.60 -16.99
C GLU A 265 -1.91 14.74 -15.95
N THR A 266 -2.83 14.68 -15.00
CA THR A 266 -2.89 15.66 -13.90
C THR A 266 -1.68 15.53 -12.98
N ALA A 267 -1.33 14.31 -12.57
CA ALA A 267 -0.14 14.06 -11.73
C ALA A 267 1.14 14.49 -12.45
N LYS A 268 1.27 14.19 -13.74
CA LYS A 268 2.39 14.62 -14.59
C LYS A 268 2.55 16.15 -14.63
N ARG A 269 1.44 16.89 -14.78
CA ARG A 269 1.45 18.36 -14.77
C ARG A 269 1.80 18.97 -13.41
N MET A 270 1.58 18.23 -12.33
CA MET A 270 1.86 18.66 -10.96
C MET A 270 3.22 18.15 -10.43
N GLN A 271 4.04 17.52 -11.27
CA GLN A 271 5.37 17.08 -10.86
C GLN A 271 6.29 18.28 -10.59
N ASN A 272 6.99 18.24 -9.46
CA ASN A 272 7.96 19.26 -9.08
C ASN A 272 9.26 19.10 -9.90
N SER A 273 10.07 20.16 -9.92
CA SER A 273 11.34 20.18 -10.68
C SER A 273 12.37 19.15 -10.20
N ASP A 274 12.30 18.73 -8.93
CA ASP A 274 13.15 17.70 -8.33
C ASP A 274 12.70 16.26 -8.65
N GLY A 275 11.60 16.10 -9.41
CA GLY A 275 11.03 14.81 -9.78
C GLY A 275 9.99 14.28 -8.80
N SER A 276 9.80 14.89 -7.62
CA SER A 276 8.73 14.51 -6.71
C SER A 276 7.35 14.85 -7.29
N PHE A 277 6.34 14.06 -6.94
CA PHE A 277 4.94 14.43 -7.23
C PHE A 277 4.38 15.31 -6.12
N SER A 278 3.31 16.03 -6.43
CA SER A 278 2.67 16.95 -5.50
C SER A 278 2.44 16.35 -4.11
N SER A 279 2.93 17.04 -3.07
CA SER A 279 2.67 16.73 -1.67
C SER A 279 1.18 16.85 -1.28
N ASN A 280 0.39 17.51 -2.15
CA ASN A 280 -1.05 17.68 -2.05
C ASN A 280 -1.85 16.70 -2.95
N TYR A 281 -1.18 15.74 -3.60
CA TYR A 281 -1.78 14.85 -4.59
C TYR A 281 -2.54 15.65 -5.66
N PHE A 282 -3.83 15.35 -5.86
CA PHE A 282 -4.69 16.02 -6.85
C PHE A 282 -5.38 17.29 -6.32
N LYS A 283 -5.14 17.72 -5.07
CA LYS A 283 -5.71 18.99 -4.56
C LYS A 283 -5.05 20.23 -5.17
N GLY A 284 -3.88 20.06 -5.77
CA GLY A 284 -3.12 21.13 -6.42
C GLY A 284 -1.61 20.83 -6.40
N PRO A 285 -0.78 21.70 -7.00
CA PRO A 285 0.68 21.61 -6.85
C PRO A 285 1.12 21.70 -5.38
N GLY A 286 2.25 21.09 -5.06
CA GLY A 286 2.78 21.07 -3.69
C GLY A 286 4.17 20.48 -3.63
N HIS A 287 5.11 21.22 -3.06
CA HIS A 287 6.44 20.71 -2.70
C HIS A 287 6.46 20.34 -1.21
N SER A 288 7.35 19.45 -0.79
CA SER A 288 7.58 19.16 0.63
C SER A 288 9.03 18.79 0.86
N ASP A 289 9.65 19.45 1.83
CA ASP A 289 11.03 19.15 2.26
C ASP A 289 11.07 17.99 3.27
N ASP A 290 9.95 17.65 3.92
CA ASP A 290 9.81 16.46 4.75
C ASP A 290 9.90 15.19 3.88
N VAL A 291 10.96 14.41 4.10
CA VAL A 291 11.23 13.19 3.35
C VAL A 291 10.13 12.14 3.52
N SER A 292 9.52 12.01 4.70
CA SER A 292 8.44 11.04 4.93
C SER A 292 7.20 11.42 4.12
N LYS A 293 6.84 12.71 4.13
CA LYS A 293 5.73 13.23 3.34
C LYS A 293 5.99 13.08 1.84
N ARG A 294 7.19 13.44 1.38
CA ARG A 294 7.59 13.37 -0.04
C ARG A 294 7.67 11.94 -0.56
N LEU A 295 8.25 11.01 0.22
CA LEU A 295 8.26 9.58 -0.09
C LEU A 295 6.83 9.03 -0.16
N SER A 296 5.98 9.37 0.81
CA SER A 296 4.59 8.94 0.82
C SER A 296 3.86 9.42 -0.43
N THR A 297 3.88 10.71 -0.75
CA THR A 297 3.10 11.24 -1.89
C THR A 297 3.67 10.81 -3.24
N THR A 298 5.00 10.85 -3.41
CA THR A 298 5.65 10.43 -4.65
C THR A 298 5.53 8.93 -4.86
N GLY A 299 5.68 8.14 -3.78
CA GLY A 299 5.57 6.69 -3.78
C GLY A 299 4.19 6.21 -4.20
N HIS A 300 3.12 6.68 -3.54
CA HIS A 300 1.75 6.32 -3.92
C HIS A 300 1.41 6.73 -5.36
N THR A 301 1.87 7.92 -5.80
CA THR A 301 1.61 8.38 -7.17
C THR A 301 2.34 7.51 -8.20
N LEU A 302 3.61 7.20 -7.96
CA LEU A 302 4.38 6.35 -8.88
C LEU A 302 3.88 4.90 -8.85
N GLU A 303 3.46 4.37 -7.70
CA GLU A 303 2.84 3.04 -7.59
C GLU A 303 1.58 2.95 -8.45
N MET A 304 0.68 3.94 -8.35
CA MET A 304 -0.49 4.06 -9.21
C MET A 304 -0.09 4.04 -10.70
N MET A 305 0.94 4.79 -11.07
CA MET A 305 1.47 4.79 -12.44
C MET A 305 2.08 3.44 -12.85
N MET A 306 2.73 2.71 -11.94
CA MET A 306 3.24 1.37 -12.23
C MET A 306 2.12 0.36 -12.50
N GLY A 307 0.95 0.56 -11.89
CA GLY A 307 -0.27 -0.16 -12.25
C GLY A 307 -0.88 0.30 -13.57
N ALA A 308 -0.83 1.60 -13.89
CA ALA A 308 -1.66 2.16 -14.96
C ALA A 308 -0.93 2.40 -16.31
N LEU A 309 0.38 2.67 -16.31
CA LEU A 309 1.13 3.04 -17.51
C LEU A 309 1.46 1.82 -18.38
N PRO A 310 1.31 1.92 -19.72
CA PRO A 310 1.83 0.91 -20.64
C PRO A 310 3.37 0.88 -20.63
N GLN A 311 3.97 -0.22 -21.09
CA GLN A 311 5.41 -0.43 -21.04
C GLN A 311 6.23 0.69 -21.69
N GLY A 312 5.80 1.19 -22.86
CA GLY A 312 6.52 2.22 -23.61
C GLY A 312 6.56 3.60 -22.93
N GLN A 313 5.73 3.85 -21.92
CA GLN A 313 5.72 5.14 -21.20
C GLN A 313 6.63 5.14 -19.96
N LEU A 314 7.19 3.99 -19.56
CA LEU A 314 8.08 3.92 -18.39
C LEU A 314 9.43 4.64 -18.60
N THR A 315 9.80 4.88 -19.86
CA THR A 315 10.99 5.66 -20.23
C THR A 315 10.72 7.15 -20.30
N GLU A 316 9.48 7.62 -20.09
CA GLU A 316 9.22 9.05 -20.06
C GLU A 316 9.94 9.74 -18.90
N ASP A 317 10.42 10.95 -19.15
CA ASP A 317 11.27 11.72 -18.23
C ASP A 317 10.64 11.88 -16.84
N TYR A 318 9.33 12.17 -16.77
CA TYR A 318 8.63 12.33 -15.50
C TYR A 318 8.61 11.04 -14.66
N VAL A 319 8.53 9.86 -15.29
CA VAL A 319 8.57 8.56 -14.59
C VAL A 319 9.97 8.30 -14.05
N GLN A 320 11.00 8.50 -14.88
CA GLN A 320 12.40 8.30 -14.49
C GLN A 320 12.81 9.26 -13.36
N LYS A 321 12.38 10.52 -13.41
CA LYS A 321 12.61 11.51 -12.37
C LYS A 321 11.97 11.12 -11.04
N ALA A 322 10.72 10.65 -11.05
CA ALA A 322 10.06 10.16 -9.84
C ALA A 322 10.75 8.93 -9.25
N ALA A 323 11.11 7.95 -10.08
CA ALA A 323 11.84 6.76 -9.65
C ALA A 323 13.21 7.13 -9.04
N ARG A 324 13.93 8.08 -9.66
CA ARG A 324 15.19 8.62 -9.14
C ARG A 324 14.98 9.33 -7.80
N ARG A 325 13.97 10.21 -7.69
CA ARG A 325 13.68 10.94 -6.44
C ARG A 325 13.41 9.99 -5.28
N ILE A 326 12.58 8.97 -5.48
CA ILE A 326 12.30 7.95 -4.46
C ILE A 326 13.58 7.20 -4.08
N ALA A 327 14.37 6.74 -5.06
CA ALA A 327 15.59 6.00 -4.78
C ALA A 327 16.61 6.85 -4.00
N THR A 328 16.80 8.11 -4.40
CA THR A 328 17.62 9.09 -3.67
C THR A 328 17.13 9.30 -2.25
N ASP A 329 15.82 9.57 -2.06
CA ASP A 329 15.22 9.77 -0.73
C ASP A 329 15.47 8.57 0.20
N LEU A 330 15.25 7.34 -0.28
CA LEU A 330 15.45 6.13 0.51
C LEU A 330 16.92 5.90 0.93
N ILE A 331 17.87 6.25 0.05
CA ILE A 331 19.32 6.14 0.32
C ILE A 331 19.78 7.23 1.29
N GLU A 332 19.38 8.47 1.08
CA GLU A 332 19.78 9.62 1.91
C GLU A 332 19.22 9.47 3.32
N SER A 333 17.95 9.09 3.45
CA SER A 333 17.27 8.88 4.72
C SER A 333 17.55 7.51 5.37
N ARG A 334 18.56 6.75 4.91
CA ARG A 334 18.83 5.36 5.36
C ARG A 334 18.98 5.17 6.87
N LYS A 335 19.38 6.22 7.58
CA LYS A 335 19.55 6.24 9.05
C LYS A 335 18.36 6.87 9.79
N GLU A 336 17.41 7.43 9.05
CA GLU A 336 16.23 8.08 9.60
C GLU A 336 15.09 7.08 9.77
N ALA A 337 14.29 7.32 10.80
CA ALA A 337 13.08 6.58 11.05
C ALA A 337 12.02 6.99 10.00
N LEU A 338 11.47 6.04 9.24
CA LEU A 338 10.43 6.31 8.22
C LEU A 338 9.10 5.58 8.50
N GLU A 339 8.01 6.25 8.15
CA GLU A 339 6.65 5.76 8.40
C GLU A 339 6.43 4.56 7.46
N PRO A 340 6.16 3.35 8.00
CA PRO A 340 6.18 2.13 7.21
C PRO A 340 5.23 2.14 6.00
N GLY A 341 4.02 2.67 6.13
CA GLY A 341 3.02 2.70 5.06
C GLY A 341 3.54 3.44 3.82
N GLY A 342 3.84 4.73 3.95
CA GLY A 342 4.37 5.55 2.87
C GLY A 342 5.69 5.03 2.31
N MET A 343 6.60 4.58 3.19
CA MET A 343 7.88 4.02 2.78
C MET A 343 7.73 2.75 1.93
N TYR A 344 6.87 1.81 2.32
CA TYR A 344 6.69 0.57 1.57
C TYR A 344 5.94 0.78 0.26
N HIS A 345 5.00 1.72 0.16
CA HIS A 345 4.42 2.12 -1.13
C HIS A 345 5.48 2.71 -2.08
N ALA A 346 6.36 3.56 -1.56
CA ALA A 346 7.48 4.10 -2.34
C ALA A 346 8.45 3.00 -2.79
N LEU A 347 8.78 2.06 -1.90
CA LEU A 347 9.61 0.90 -2.22
C LEU A 347 8.94 0.01 -3.28
N ASN A 348 7.65 -0.28 -3.13
CA ASN A 348 6.91 -1.09 -4.10
C ASN A 348 6.91 -0.44 -5.49
N ALA A 349 6.72 0.88 -5.57
CA ALA A 349 6.77 1.61 -6.84
C ALA A 349 8.08 1.38 -7.59
N ILE A 350 9.24 1.51 -6.93
CA ILE A 350 10.55 1.31 -7.56
C ILE A 350 10.88 -0.18 -7.80
N VAL A 351 10.36 -1.09 -6.96
CA VAL A 351 10.47 -2.55 -7.19
C VAL A 351 9.75 -2.94 -8.48
N VAL A 352 8.50 -2.49 -8.65
CA VAL A 352 7.71 -2.78 -9.87
C VAL A 352 8.31 -2.07 -11.09
N TYR A 353 8.79 -0.83 -10.93
CA TYR A 353 9.49 -0.13 -12.01
C TYR A 353 10.71 -0.91 -12.51
N ARG A 354 11.58 -1.36 -11.60
CA ARG A 354 12.73 -2.20 -11.94
C ARG A 354 12.31 -3.51 -12.60
N GLU A 355 11.33 -4.22 -12.05
CA GLU A 355 10.83 -5.49 -12.63
C GLU A 355 10.34 -5.32 -14.07
N ARG A 356 9.76 -4.16 -14.39
CA ARG A 356 9.25 -3.86 -15.74
C ARG A 356 10.35 -3.35 -16.68
N MET A 357 11.32 -2.59 -16.20
CA MET A 357 12.37 -1.98 -17.02
C MET A 357 13.57 -2.92 -17.24
N TRP A 358 13.94 -3.68 -16.21
CA TRP A 358 15.13 -4.52 -16.14
C TRP A 358 14.78 -5.85 -15.45
N PRO A 359 13.97 -6.71 -16.09
CA PRO A 359 13.52 -7.97 -15.51
C PRO A 359 14.68 -8.89 -15.10
N GLU A 360 15.82 -8.81 -15.77
CA GLU A 360 17.06 -9.53 -15.45
C GLU A 360 17.68 -9.14 -14.09
N ARG A 361 17.34 -7.96 -13.56
CA ARG A 361 17.77 -7.47 -12.25
C ARG A 361 16.82 -7.86 -11.12
N ALA A 362 15.63 -8.38 -11.44
CA ALA A 362 14.67 -8.80 -10.43
C ALA A 362 15.14 -10.07 -9.73
N LYS A 363 14.90 -10.15 -8.41
CA LYS A 363 15.09 -11.42 -7.69
C LYS A 363 14.11 -12.47 -8.25
N PRO A 364 14.56 -13.73 -8.45
CA PRO A 364 13.64 -14.81 -8.83
C PRO A 364 12.50 -14.92 -7.83
N ARG A 365 11.28 -15.16 -8.34
CA ARG A 365 10.15 -15.48 -7.47
C ARG A 365 10.28 -16.90 -6.94
N ILE A 366 10.05 -17.08 -5.65
CA ILE A 366 10.21 -18.39 -4.98
C ILE A 366 8.97 -19.27 -5.19
N GLN A 367 7.80 -18.68 -5.40
CA GLN A 367 6.55 -19.39 -5.65
C GLN A 367 6.21 -19.37 -7.15
N GLU A 368 5.75 -20.51 -7.69
CA GLU A 368 4.99 -20.51 -8.94
C GLU A 368 3.77 -19.61 -8.73
N ALA A 369 3.76 -18.47 -9.40
CA ALA A 369 2.66 -17.50 -9.30
C ALA A 369 1.33 -18.22 -9.52
N ALA A 370 0.33 -17.93 -8.67
CA ALA A 370 -1.05 -18.24 -8.99
C ALA A 370 -1.30 -17.80 -10.44
N LYS A 371 -1.60 -18.75 -11.33
CA LYS A 371 -1.86 -18.43 -12.73
C LYS A 371 -3.10 -17.53 -12.76
N PRO A 372 -3.03 -16.32 -13.34
CA PRO A 372 -4.25 -15.58 -13.66
C PRO A 372 -5.16 -16.52 -14.44
N ILE A 373 -6.45 -16.52 -14.10
CA ILE A 373 -7.43 -17.41 -14.73
C ILE A 373 -7.30 -17.23 -16.25
N ARG A 374 -6.90 -18.31 -16.95
CA ARG A 374 -7.11 -18.42 -18.39
C ARG A 374 -8.59 -18.72 -18.54
N SER A 375 -9.33 -17.88 -19.27
CA SER A 375 -10.68 -18.23 -19.65
C SER A 375 -10.63 -19.53 -20.44
N ASN A 376 -11.10 -20.61 -19.83
CA ASN A 376 -11.49 -21.80 -20.58
C ASN A 376 -12.82 -21.46 -21.23
N SER A 377 -12.79 -20.73 -22.35
CA SER A 377 -13.89 -20.73 -23.30
C SER A 377 -13.85 -22.07 -24.06
N GLN A 378 -14.16 -23.17 -23.37
CA GLN A 378 -14.79 -24.30 -24.02
C GLN A 378 -16.30 -24.05 -23.98
N ILE A 379 -16.75 -23.25 -24.94
CA ILE A 379 -18.15 -23.24 -25.34
C ILE A 379 -18.26 -24.32 -26.42
N ARG A 380 -18.98 -25.39 -26.10
CA ARG A 380 -19.75 -26.15 -27.09
C ARG A 380 -21.16 -25.61 -27.10
#